data_AF-A0A958R4W3-F1
#
_entry.id   AF-A0A958R4W3-F1
#
_cell.length_a   1.000
_cell.length_b   1.000
_cell.length_c   1.000
_cell.angle_alpha   90.00
_cell.angle_beta   90.00
_cell.angle_gamma   90.00
#
_symmetry.space_group_name_H-M   'P 1'
#
loop_
_entity.id
_entity.type
_entity.pdbx_description
1 polymer ?
#
loop_
_entity_poly.entity_id
_entity_poly.type
_entity_poly.pdbx_seq_one_letter_code
_entity_poly.pdbx_strand_id
1 'polypeptide(L)' 'MFYPRVENKAYTPANTIESLLEDAVASNYNMIRVWGGGQYESEKFLELASRKGIMLFYDFMFSDSIYPSTEEFLLNVEE' A
#
# COMPACT_ATOMS: atom_id res chain seq x y z
N MET A 1 -3.81 3.07 5.98
CA MET A 1 -3.50 4.49 5.71
C MET A 1 -2.24 4.87 6.47
N PHE A 2 -1.13 5.13 5.77
CA PHE A 2 0.12 5.57 6.40
C PHE A 2 -0.07 6.96 6.98
N TYR A 3 -0.33 7.06 8.29
CA TYR A 3 -0.20 8.31 9.02
C TYR A 3 1.19 8.31 9.67
N PRO A 4 2.17 9.02 9.11
CA PRO A 4 3.49 9.11 9.72
C PRO A 4 3.36 9.82 11.07
N ARG A 5 3.95 9.25 12.13
CA ARG A 5 4.12 9.95 13.41
C ARG A 5 5.27 10.95 13.28
N VAL A 6 5.04 12.03 12.53
CA VAL A 6 5.98 13.15 12.43
C VAL A 6 5.63 14.17 13.49
N GLU A 7 6.53 14.40 14.44
CA GLU A 7 6.41 15.43 15.49
C GLU A 7 6.68 16.85 14.94
N ASN A 8 7.03 16.98 13.66
CA ASN A 8 7.36 18.23 13.00
C ASN A 8 6.09 19.02 12.62
N LYS A 9 5.85 20.14 13.30
CA LYS A 9 4.71 21.05 13.05
C LYS A 9 4.71 21.74 11.68
N ALA A 10 5.81 21.65 10.92
CA ALA A 10 5.91 22.14 9.54
C ALA A 10 5.58 21.07 8.48
N TYR A 11 5.28 19.83 8.89
CA TYR A 11 4.88 18.77 7.98
C TYR A 11 3.47 19.04 7.46
N THR A 12 3.39 19.44 6.20
CA THR A 12 2.13 19.39 5.44
C THR A 12 2.04 17.99 4.85
N PRO A 13 1.01 17.19 5.18
CA PRO A 13 0.91 15.87 4.60
C PRO A 13 0.92 15.94 3.09
N ALA A 14 1.81 15.15 2.49
CA ALA A 14 1.69 14.67 1.14
C ALA A 14 0.28 14.08 0.94
N ASN A 15 -0.68 14.90 0.49
CA ASN A 15 -2.07 14.47 0.28
C ASN A 15 -2.22 13.65 -1.02
N THR A 16 -1.11 13.33 -1.69
CA THR A 16 -1.11 12.55 -2.93
C THR A 16 -0.13 11.38 -2.85
N ILE A 17 -0.41 10.36 -3.64
CA ILE A 17 0.42 9.16 -3.73
C ILE A 17 1.84 9.50 -4.22
N GLU A 18 1.97 10.47 -5.13
CA GLU A 18 3.26 10.90 -5.67
C GLU A 18 4.18 11.43 -4.59
N SER A 19 3.65 12.32 -3.74
CA SER A 19 4.44 12.99 -2.70
C SER A 19 4.87 11.99 -1.61
N LEU A 20 4.01 11.03 -1.25
CA LEU A 20 4.39 9.95 -0.34
C LEU A 20 5.49 9.03 -0.91
N LEU A 21 5.43 8.72 -2.20
CA LEU A 21 6.48 7.93 -2.87
C LEU A 21 7.78 8.72 -3.04
N GLU A 22 7.72 10.05 -3.20
CA GLU A 22 8.89 10.93 -3.19
C GLU A 22 9.58 10.92 -1.84
N ASP A 23 8.82 11.02 -0.76
CA ASP A 23 9.34 10.93 0.61
C ASP A 23 10.00 9.57 0.86
N ALA A 24 9.44 8.49 0.32
CA ALA A 24 10.03 7.16 0.43
C ALA A 24 11.40 7.07 -0.27
N VAL A 25 11.52 7.62 -1.50
CA VAL A 25 12.80 7.70 -2.22
C VAL A 25 13.80 8.57 -1.47
N ALA A 26 13.37 9.75 -1.01
CA ALA A 26 14.22 10.67 -0.25
C ALA A 26 14.73 10.05 1.07
N SER A 27 13.97 9.12 1.63
CA SER A 27 14.31 8.35 2.83
C SER A 27 15.16 7.10 2.54
N ASN A 28 15.59 6.89 1.29
CA ASN A 28 16.35 5.71 0.84
C ASN A 28 15.61 4.36 1.01
N TYR A 29 14.27 4.36 0.95
CA TYR A 29 13.53 3.11 0.87
C TYR A 29 13.57 2.54 -0.55
N ASN A 30 13.70 1.22 -0.65
CA ASN A 30 13.72 0.48 -1.91
C ASN A 30 12.55 -0.51 -2.05
N MET A 31 11.74 -0.65 -0.99
CA MET A 31 10.58 -1.54 -0.97
C MET A 31 9.46 -0.96 -0.09
N ILE A 32 8.21 -1.14 -0.51
CA ILE A 32 7.01 -0.87 0.28
C ILE A 32 6.17 -2.15 0.34
N ARG A 33 5.69 -2.51 1.52
CA ARG A 33 4.68 -3.56 1.70
C ARG A 33 3.29 -2.96 1.55
N VAL A 34 2.51 -3.46 0.59
CA VAL A 34 1.08 -3.18 0.47
C VAL A 34 0.35 -4.18 1.37
N TRP A 35 -0.11 -3.68 2.53
CA TRP A 35 -0.69 -4.50 3.59
C TRP A 35 -2.08 -5.04 3.22
N GLY A 36 -2.30 -6.33 3.50
CA GLY A 36 -3.53 -7.06 3.15
C GLY A 36 -4.82 -6.62 3.86
N GLY A 37 -4.76 -5.72 4.83
CA GLY A 37 -5.99 -5.11 5.39
C GLY A 37 -6.35 -3.78 4.74
N GLY A 38 -5.59 -3.37 3.72
CA GLY A 38 -5.89 -2.23 2.89
C GLY A 38 -6.80 -2.61 1.73
N GLN A 39 -6.42 -2.14 0.54
CA GLN A 39 -7.11 -2.42 -0.72
C GLN A 39 -6.08 -2.69 -1.80
N TYR A 40 -6.51 -3.27 -2.92
CA TYR A 40 -5.70 -3.25 -4.13
C TYR A 40 -5.54 -1.79 -4.61
N GLU A 41 -4.30 -1.31 -4.60
CA GLU A 41 -3.92 0.04 -4.99
C GLU A 41 -4.10 0.31 -6.49
N SER A 42 -4.32 1.58 -6.82
CA SER A 42 -4.53 2.04 -8.20
C SER A 42 -3.35 1.77 -9.14
N GLU A 43 -3.62 1.65 -10.44
CA GLU A 43 -2.57 1.54 -11.48
C GLU A 43 -1.55 2.68 -11.39
N LYS A 44 -2.01 3.90 -11.09
CA LYS A 44 -1.15 5.08 -10.90
C LYS A 44 -0.09 4.85 -9.82
N PHE A 45 -0.45 4.23 -8.70
CA PHE A 45 0.49 3.89 -7.63
C PHE A 45 1.54 2.88 -8.12
N LEU A 46 1.10 1.82 -8.79
CA LEU A 46 1.97 0.77 -9.31
C LEU A 46 2.98 1.33 -10.32
N GLU A 47 2.52 2.17 -11.25
CA GLU A 47 3.38 2.83 -12.23
C GLU A 47 4.38 3.78 -11.58
N LEU A 48 3.94 4.58 -10.60
CA LEU A 48 4.82 5.51 -9.89
C LEU A 48 5.90 4.76 -9.11
N ALA A 49 5.54 3.68 -8.41
CA ALA A 49 6.49 2.83 -7.70
C ALA A 49 7.51 2.23 -8.67
N SER A 50 7.05 1.69 -9.81
CA SER A 50 7.90 1.16 -10.88
C SER A 50 8.87 2.21 -11.42
N ARG A 51 8.37 3.40 -11.82
CA ARG A 51 9.21 4.50 -12.32
C ARG A 51 10.25 4.98 -11.30
N LYS A 52 9.93 4.92 -10.01
CA LYS A 52 10.83 5.31 -8.91
C LYS A 52 11.76 4.18 -8.46
N GLY A 53 11.63 2.97 -9.01
CA GLY A 53 12.45 1.82 -8.64
C GLY A 53 12.14 1.26 -7.24
N ILE A 54 10.91 1.46 -6.75
CA ILE A 54 10.44 0.91 -5.48
C ILE A 54 9.78 -0.44 -5.73
N MET A 55 10.31 -1.48 -5.10
CA MET A 55 9.69 -2.81 -5.11
C MET A 55 8.41 -2.79 -4.26
N LEU A 56 7.40 -3.53 -4.70
CA LEU A 56 6.16 -3.70 -3.95
C LEU A 56 6.07 -5.15 -3.46
N PHE A 57 6.05 -5.32 -2.14
CA PHE A 57 5.65 -6.59 -1.54
C PHE A 57 4.14 -6.55 -1.32
N TYR A 58 3.40 -7.31 -2.12
CA TYR A 58 1.95 -7.29 -2.16
C TYR A 58 1.35 -8.46 -1.39
N ASP A 59 0.52 -8.17 -0.39
CA ASP A 59 -0.32 -9.18 0.26
C ASP A 59 -1.63 -9.38 -0.54
N PHE A 60 -2.27 -10.54 -0.42
CA PHE A 60 -3.71 -10.64 -0.73
C PHE A 60 -4.53 -9.90 0.34
N MET A 61 -5.72 -9.41 0.00
CA MET A 61 -6.52 -8.53 0.86
C MET A 61 -7.29 -9.26 1.99
N PHE A 62 -6.55 -10.02 2.79
CA PHE A 62 -7.01 -10.72 3.98
C PHE A 62 -6.12 -10.35 5.16
N SER A 63 -6.70 -9.95 6.29
CA SER A 63 -5.92 -9.55 7.47
C SER A 63 -6.69 -9.73 8.78
N ASP A 64 -5.95 -10.15 9.82
CA ASP A 64 -6.38 -10.16 11.23
C ASP A 64 -7.74 -10.83 11.50
N SER A 65 -8.08 -11.86 10.72
CA SER A 65 -9.32 -12.62 10.88
C SER A 65 -9.22 -14.01 10.26
N ILE A 66 -10.13 -14.90 10.68
CA ILE A 66 -10.42 -16.16 10.01
C ILE A 66 -11.55 -15.90 9.01
N TYR A 67 -11.36 -16.30 7.76
CA TYR A 67 -12.34 -16.10 6.70
C TYR A 67 -13.15 -17.39 6.44
N PRO A 68 -14.38 -17.28 5.94
CA PRO A 68 -15.19 -18.45 5.57
C PRO A 68 -14.48 -19.31 4.52
N SER A 69 -14.82 -20.61 4.51
CA SER A 69 -14.38 -21.56 3.49
C SER A 69 -15.57 -22.21 2.76
N THR A 70 -16.69 -21.48 2.66
CA THR A 70 -17.86 -21.92 1.91
C THR A 70 -17.58 -21.80 0.41
N GLU A 71 -18.21 -22.65 -0.40
CA GLU A 71 -18.04 -22.64 -1.85
C GLU A 71 -18.34 -21.27 -2.47
N GLU A 72 -19.42 -20.61 -2.04
CA GLU A 72 -19.78 -19.25 -2.48
C GLU A 72 -18.68 -18.22 -2.19
N PHE A 73 -18.08 -18.27 -0.99
CA PHE A 73 -17.01 -17.34 -0.62
C PHE A 73 -15.74 -17.62 -1.43
N LEU A 74 -15.39 -18.90 -1.60
CA LEU A 74 -14.21 -19.29 -2.38
C LEU A 74 -14.34 -18.88 -3.85
N LEU A 75 -15.52 -19.06 -4.46
CA LEU A 75 -15.79 -18.59 -5.82
C LEU A 75 -15.61 -17.08 -5.96
N ASN A 76 -16.12 -16.30 -5.00
CA ASN A 76 -15.94 -14.85 -5.02
C ASN A 76 -14.47 -14.41 -4.88
N VAL A 77 -13.64 -15.18 -4.17
CA VAL A 77 -12.20 -14.89 -4.01
C VAL A 77 -11.39 -15.28 -5.25
N GLU A 78 -11.87 -16.25 -6.03
CA GLU A 78 -11.23 -16.67 -7.28
C GLU A 78 -11.55 -15.77 -8.48
N GLU A 79 -12.72 -15.09 -8.47
CA GLU A 79 -13.15 -14.11 -9.48
C GLU A 79 -12.26 -12.85 -9.52
#